data_AF-A0A524BCQ9-F1
#
_entry.id   AF-A0A524BCQ9-F1
#
_cell.length_a   1.000
_cell.length_b   1.000
_cell.length_c   1.000
_cell.angle_alpha   90.00
_cell.angle_beta   90.00
_cell.angle_gamma   90.00
#
_symmetry.space_group_name_H-M   'P 1'
#
loop_
_entity.id
_entity.type
_entity.pdbx_description
1 polymer ?
#
loop_
_entity_poly.entity_id
_entity_poly.type
_entity_poly.pdbx_seq_one_letter_code
_entity_poly.pdbx_strand_id
1 'polypeptide(L)'
;MSHRTQITLTDAQYARLLEESERTGLGLAELTRRALDRAYPSPVERATLGHILDQAAGLWAERDDLPDTRAQGAAARLADVGLT
;
A
#
# COMPACT_ATOMS: atom_id res chain seq x y z
N MET A 1 -24.97 -4.57 5.34
CA MET A 1 -25.56 -5.68 4.56
C MET A 1 -24.43 -6.51 4.00
N SER A 2 -24.50 -7.84 4.02
CA SER A 2 -23.53 -8.71 3.36
C SER A 2 -24.19 -9.44 2.19
N HIS A 3 -23.44 -9.62 1.10
CA HIS A 3 -23.90 -10.33 -0.10
C HIS A 3 -23.07 -11.60 -0.28
N ARG A 4 -23.73 -12.72 -0.60
CA ARG A 4 -23.05 -13.97 -0.94
C ARG A 4 -22.64 -13.94 -2.40
N THR A 5 -21.34 -14.08 -2.66
CA THR A 5 -20.77 -14.12 -4.01
C THR A 5 -19.92 -15.38 -4.16
N GLN A 6 -20.11 -16.12 -5.25
CA GLN A 6 -19.24 -17.25 -5.59
C GLN A 6 -18.00 -16.72 -6.32
N ILE A 7 -16.82 -17.17 -5.89
CA ILE A 7 -15.55 -16.87 -6.55
C ILE A 7 -14.84 -18.19 -6.86
N THR A 8 -14.17 -18.24 -8.01
CA THR A 8 -13.33 -19.37 -8.40
C THR A 8 -11.87 -18.97 -8.17
N LEU A 9 -11.13 -19.81 -7.47
CA LEU A 9 -9.71 -19.60 -7.18
C LEU A 9 -8.89 -20.59 -7.98
N THR A 10 -7.68 -20.17 -8.36
CA THR A 10 -6.66 -21.12 -8.81
C THR A 10 -6.19 -21.98 -7.64
N ASP A 11 -5.64 -23.16 -7.93
CA ASP A 11 -5.11 -24.07 -6.90
C ASP A 11 -4.06 -23.37 -6.02
N ALA A 12 -3.17 -22.58 -6.62
CA ALA A 12 -2.15 -21.82 -5.89
C ALA A 12 -2.75 -20.78 -4.93
N GLN A 13 -3.83 -20.11 -5.32
CA GLN A 13 -4.52 -19.16 -4.44
C GLN A 13 -5.24 -19.87 -3.30
N TYR A 14 -5.89 -21.01 -3.58
CA TYR A 14 -6.55 -21.81 -2.56
C TYR A 14 -5.56 -22.39 -1.54
N ALA A 15 -4.44 -22.96 -2.00
CA ALA A 15 -3.39 -23.47 -1.14
C ALA A 15 -2.82 -22.38 -0.22
N ARG A 16 -2.55 -21.19 -0.77
CA ARG A 16 -2.09 -20.05 0.04
C ARG A 16 -3.10 -19.63 1.11
N LEU A 17 -4.39 -19.64 0.80
CA LEU A 17 -5.42 -19.33 1.81
C LEU A 17 -5.52 -20.39 2.90
N LEU A 18 -5.28 -21.66 2.58
CA LEU A 18 -5.20 -22.72 3.59
C LEU A 18 -4.02 -22.53 4.53
N GLU A 19 -2.82 -22.28 4.00
CA GLU A 19 -1.64 -22.00 4.83
C GLU A 19 -1.87 -20.80 5.77
N GLU A 20 -2.48 -19.73 5.25
CA GLU A 20 -2.81 -18.56 6.06
C GLU A 20 -3.90 -18.84 7.09
N SER A 21 -4.86 -19.71 6.77
CA SER A 21 -5.88 -20.18 7.71
C SER A 21 -5.25 -20.94 8.86
N GLU A 22 -4.29 -21.83 8.59
CA GLU A 22 -3.56 -22.57 9.62
C GLU A 22 -2.72 -21.63 10.50
N ARG A 23 -2.02 -20.68 9.87
CA ARG A 23 -1.15 -19.73 10.57
C ARG A 23 -1.90 -18.75 11.47
N THR A 24 -3.13 -18.37 11.09
CA THR A 24 -3.88 -17.31 11.78
C THR A 24 -5.11 -17.79 12.54
N GLY A 25 -5.59 -19.01 12.27
CA GLY A 25 -6.87 -19.52 12.77
C GLY A 25 -8.11 -18.89 12.12
N LEU A 26 -7.95 -18.04 11.10
CA LEU A 26 -9.07 -17.40 10.41
C LEU A 26 -9.57 -18.25 9.25
N GLY A 27 -10.89 -18.39 9.12
CA GLY A 27 -11.48 -19.09 7.99
C GLY A 27 -11.28 -18.38 6.64
N LEU A 28 -11.32 -19.14 5.55
CA LEU A 28 -11.08 -18.66 4.18
C LEU A 28 -11.95 -17.46 3.79
N ALA A 29 -13.21 -17.43 4.21
CA ALA A 29 -14.12 -16.31 3.93
C ALA A 29 -13.63 -15.00 4.55
N GLU A 30 -13.12 -15.05 5.79
CA GLU A 30 -12.60 -13.87 6.48
C GLU A 30 -11.26 -13.42 5.88
N LEU A 31 -10.39 -14.36 5.54
CA LEU A 31 -9.14 -14.06 4.83
C LEU A 31 -9.41 -13.41 3.47
N THR A 32 -10.36 -13.95 2.71
CA THR A 32 -10.77 -13.39 1.41
C THR A 32 -11.36 -12.00 1.59
N ARG A 33 -12.24 -11.80 2.58
CA ARG A 33 -12.82 -10.48 2.89
C ARG A 33 -11.74 -9.45 3.20
N ARG A 34 -10.77 -9.78 4.07
CA ARG A 34 -9.64 -8.88 4.40
C ARG A 34 -8.75 -8.59 3.20
N ALA A 35 -8.51 -9.59 2.36
CA ALA A 35 -7.75 -9.39 1.13
C ALA A 35 -8.47 -8.40 0.20
N LEU A 36 -9.79 -8.52 0.07
CA LEU A 36 -10.61 -7.59 -0.71
C LEU A 36 -10.64 -6.19 -0.10
N ASP A 37 -10.83 -6.05 1.22
CA ASP A 37 -10.80 -4.74 1.89
C ASP A 37 -9.46 -4.03 1.66
N ARG A 38 -8.35 -4.78 1.71
CA ARG A 38 -7.00 -4.24 1.50
C ARG A 38 -6.73 -3.91 0.03
N ALA A 39 -7.25 -4.70 -0.91
CA ALA A 39 -7.08 -4.46 -2.35
C ALA A 39 -8.00 -3.34 -2.87
N TYR A 40 -9.21 -3.25 -2.31
CA TYR A 40 -10.26 -2.31 -2.68
C TYR A 40 -10.78 -1.56 -1.45
N PRO A 41 -9.94 -0.70 -0.83
CA PRO A 41 -10.38 0.11 0.30
C PRO A 41 -11.59 0.97 -0.08
N SER A 42 -12.41 1.36 0.88
CA SER A 42 -13.50 2.29 0.63
C SER A 42 -12.96 3.67 0.19
N PRO A 43 -13.76 4.50 -0.51
CA PRO A 43 -13.39 5.88 -0.81
C PRO A 43 -13.01 6.69 0.43
N VAL A 44 -13.71 6.42 1.56
CA VAL A 44 -13.42 7.06 2.85
C VAL A 44 -12.05 6.65 3.36
N GLU A 45 -11.73 5.36 3.38
CA GLU A 45 -10.40 4.88 3.82
C GLU A 45 -9.28 5.42 2.92
N ARG A 46 -9.51 5.49 1.60
CA ARG A 46 -8.56 6.12 0.67
C ARG A 46 -8.36 7.61 0.97
N ALA A 47 -9.44 8.35 1.19
CA ALA A 47 -9.37 9.77 1.50
C ALA A 47 -8.67 10.02 2.85
N THR A 48 -8.97 9.20 3.87
CA THR A 48 -8.31 9.27 5.18
C THR A 48 -6.81 9.01 5.06
N LEU A 49 -6.40 7.99 4.30
CA LEU A 49 -4.99 7.72 4.05
C LEU A 49 -4.32 8.89 3.33
N GLY A 50 -4.96 9.45 2.30
CA GLY A 50 -4.49 10.65 1.61
C GLY A 50 -4.30 11.83 2.57
N HIS A 51 -5.29 12.12 3.40
CA HIS A 51 -5.22 13.21 4.37
C HIS A 51 -4.10 13.02 5.40
N ILE A 52 -3.89 11.80 5.91
CA ILE A 52 -2.78 11.49 6.83
C ILE A 52 -1.44 11.73 6.14
N LEU A 53 -1.30 11.31 4.88
CA LEU A 53 -0.08 11.51 4.11
C LEU A 53 0.16 13.00 3.81
N ASP A 54 -0.88 13.77 3.51
CA ASP A 54 -0.79 15.21 3.27
C ASP A 54 -0.37 15.96 4.55
N GLN A 55 -0.95 15.60 5.70
CA GLN A 55 -0.54 16.14 7.00
C GLN A 55 0.91 15.79 7.32
N ALA A 56 1.30 14.53 7.12
CA ALA A 56 2.67 14.12 7.29
C ALA A 56 3.60 14.93 6.39
N ALA A 57 3.31 15.05 5.09
CA ALA A 57 4.09 15.86 4.16
C ALA A 57 4.20 17.32 4.61
N GLY A 58 3.10 17.92 5.11
CA GLY A 58 3.09 19.27 5.67
C GLY A 58 4.03 19.46 6.86
N LEU A 59 4.12 18.49 7.78
CA LEU A 59 5.04 18.55 8.93
C LEU A 59 6.51 18.64 8.53
N TRP A 60 6.88 18.12 7.36
CA TRP A 60 8.24 18.19 6.82
C TRP A 60 8.43 19.34 5.83
N ALA A 61 7.36 20.02 5.39
CA ALA A 61 7.42 21.05 4.36
C ALA A 61 8.12 22.33 4.84
N GLU A 62 8.06 22.63 6.13
CA GLU A 62 8.69 23.82 6.73
C GLU A 62 10.10 23.53 7.29
N ARG A 63 10.62 22.33 7.10
CA ARG A 63 11.98 21.98 7.50
C ARG A 63 12.98 22.44 6.46
N ASP A 64 13.80 23.42 6.82
CA ASP A 64 14.89 23.98 6.04
C ASP A 64 16.27 23.39 6.41
N ASP A 65 16.31 22.55 7.46
CA ASP A 65 17.50 21.88 7.97
C ASP A 65 17.85 20.58 7.21
N LEU A 66 16.89 20.07 6.42
CA LEU A 66 17.07 18.89 5.61
C LEU A 66 17.64 19.26 4.23
N PRO A 67 18.64 18.52 3.73
CA PRO A 67 19.15 18.75 2.40
C PRO A 67 18.06 18.51 1.35
N ASP A 68 17.98 19.38 0.33
CA ASP A 68 17.03 19.23 -0.76
C ASP A 68 17.35 17.97 -1.58
N THR A 69 16.60 16.91 -1.29
CA THR A 69 16.73 15.61 -1.96
C THR A 69 16.34 15.66 -3.44
N ARG A 70 15.54 16.65 -3.88
CA ARG A 70 15.24 16.85 -5.30
C ARG A 70 16.43 17.44 -6.05
N ALA A 71 17.15 18.38 -5.44
CA ALA A 71 18.42 18.89 -5.97
C ALA A 71 19.50 17.79 -6.02
N GLN A 72 19.54 16.91 -5.01
CA GLN A 72 20.48 15.79 -4.97
C GLN A 72 20.18 14.71 -6.02
N GLY A 73 18.91 14.38 -6.26
CA GLY A 73 18.53 13.44 -7.33
C GLY A 73 18.82 13.97 -8.74
N ALA A 74 18.71 15.29 -8.96
CA ALA A 74 19.08 15.92 -10.23
C ALA A 74 20.60 15.97 -10.42
N ALA A 75 21.36 16.30 -9.39
CA ALA A 75 22.83 16.29 -9.42
C ALA A 75 23.39 14.87 -9.67
N ALA A 76 22.79 13.84 -9.06
CA ALA A 76 23.17 12.45 -9.32
C ALA A 76 22.91 12.02 -10.76
N ARG A 77 21.78 12.43 -11.36
CA ARG A 77 21.49 12.15 -12.78
C ARG A 77 22.35 12.95 -13.76
N LEU A 78 22.78 14.16 -13.42
CA LEU A 78 23.68 14.96 -14.25
C LEU A 78 25.13 14.43 -14.20
N ALA A 79 25.57 13.94 -13.04
CA ALA A 79 26.85 13.26 -12.88
C ALA A 79 26.93 11.95 -13.71
N ASP A 80 25.83 11.19 -13.79
CA ASP A 80 25.73 10.01 -14.66
C ASP A 80 25.79 10.34 -16.17
N VAL A 81 25.49 11.59 -16.55
CA VAL A 81 25.49 12.05 -17.96
C VAL A 81 26.79 12.78 -18.33
N GLY A 82 27.75 12.91 -17.41
CA GLY A 82 29.09 13.42 -17.71
C GLY A 82 29.13 14.90 -18.09
N LEU A 83 28.18 15.71 -17.60
CA LEU A 83 28.17 17.16 -17.77
C LEU A 83 28.41 17.82 -16.41
N THR A 84 29.68 18.10 -16.11
CA THR A 84 30.14 19.04 -15.08
C THR A 84 31.00 20.11 -15.72
#